data_AF-A0A7S7S689-F1
#
_entry.id   AF-A0A7S7S689-F1
#
_cell.length_a   1.000
_cell.length_b   1.000
_cell.length_c   1.000
_cell.angle_alpha   90.00
_cell.angle_beta   90.00
_cell.angle_gamma   90.00
#
_symmetry.space_group_name_H-M   'P 1'
#
loop_
_entity.id
_entity.type
_entity.pdbx_description
1 polymer ?
#
loop_
_entity_poly.entity_id
_entity_poly.type
_entity_poly.pdbx_seq_one_letter_code
_entity_poly.pdbx_strand_id
1 'polypeptide(L)'
;MSTETFTWVPKVEPVGSVEFRLKTAKFGDGYQQTAADGINNKTQSWPLTFVGDEARIKAIVAFLDRHAGAKAFNWTAPLAAPALYRCKGYQPTPMGAGLYSLTATFEQAFHP
;
A
#
# COMPACT_ATOMS: atom_id res chain seq x y z
N MET A 1 10.12 10.62 16.00
CA MET A 1 9.10 9.59 16.34
C MET A 1 9.36 8.41 15.42
N SER A 2 9.51 7.19 15.94
CA SER A 2 9.74 6.01 15.09
C SER A 2 8.45 5.64 14.35
N THR A 3 8.53 5.54 13.03
CA THR A 3 7.46 5.01 12.21
C THR A 3 7.25 3.52 12.52
N GLU A 4 6.03 3.11 12.86
CA GLU A 4 5.70 1.70 13.12
C GLU A 4 5.95 0.85 11.86
N THR A 5 6.38 -0.40 12.03
CA THR A 5 6.64 -1.32 10.91
C THR A 5 5.54 -2.38 10.84
N PHE A 6 4.96 -2.55 9.66
CA PHE A 6 3.99 -3.59 9.36
C PHE A 6 4.71 -4.90 9.00
N THR A 7 4.52 -5.96 9.80
CA THR A 7 5.26 -7.23 9.65
C THR A 7 4.39 -8.43 9.28
N TRP A 8 3.06 -8.28 9.26
CA TRP A 8 2.16 -9.39 8.94
C TRP A 8 2.28 -9.79 7.47
N VAL A 9 2.36 -11.11 7.24
CA VAL A 9 2.45 -11.67 5.88
C VAL A 9 1.04 -11.77 5.28
N PRO A 10 0.81 -11.21 4.07
CA PRO A 10 -0.45 -11.37 3.36
C PRO A 10 -0.61 -12.80 2.82
N LYS A 11 -1.82 -13.13 2.37
CA LYS A 11 -2.09 -14.31 1.55
C LYS A 11 -1.23 -14.27 0.29
N VAL A 12 -0.86 -15.46 -0.19
CA VAL A 12 0.02 -15.65 -1.36
C VAL A 12 -0.52 -14.90 -2.58
N GLU A 13 0.40 -14.38 -3.40
CA GLU A 13 0.16 -13.72 -4.69
C GLU A 13 -0.55 -12.34 -4.64
N PRO A 14 -0.11 -11.38 -3.80
CA PRO A 14 -0.58 -10.01 -3.96
C PRO A 14 -0.09 -9.44 -5.29
N VAL A 15 -0.99 -8.90 -6.09
CA VAL A 15 -0.65 -8.23 -7.37
C VAL A 15 -0.58 -6.73 -7.15
N GLY A 16 0.63 -6.21 -7.05
CA GLY A 16 0.87 -4.77 -6.93
C GLY A 16 0.81 -4.05 -8.28
N SER A 17 0.32 -2.82 -8.27
CA SER A 17 0.42 -1.88 -9.39
C SER A 17 1.53 -0.88 -9.14
N VAL A 18 2.38 -0.67 -10.16
CA VAL A 18 3.45 0.33 -10.13
C VAL A 18 3.21 1.33 -11.26
N GLU A 19 3.13 2.60 -10.92
CA GLU A 19 2.87 3.67 -11.87
C GLU A 19 4.00 4.70 -11.83
N PHE A 20 4.39 5.21 -12.99
CA PHE A 20 5.30 6.33 -13.14
C PHE A 20 4.51 7.57 -13.55
N ARG A 21 4.53 8.61 -12.70
CA ARG A 21 3.96 9.91 -13.02
C ARG A 21 4.90 10.64 -13.96
N LEU A 22 4.39 10.98 -15.13
CA LEU A 22 5.15 11.64 -16.19
C LEU A 22 4.41 12.90 -16.62
N LYS A 23 5.16 13.96 -16.91
CA LYS A 23 4.65 15.14 -17.60
C LYS A 23 5.04 15.01 -19.06
N THR A 24 4.04 15.06 -19.94
CA THR A 24 4.25 15.01 -21.38
C THR A 24 3.72 16.27 -22.03
N ALA A 25 4.57 16.95 -22.79
CA ALA A 25 4.21 18.06 -23.66
C ALA A 25 4.22 17.57 -25.12
N LYS A 26 3.13 17.81 -25.85
CA LYS A 26 3.00 17.45 -27.27
C LYS A 26 3.11 18.72 -28.12
N PHE A 27 3.90 18.65 -29.18
CA PHE A 27 4.12 19.73 -30.13
C PHE A 27 3.39 19.42 -31.44
N GLY A 28 2.96 20.47 -32.15
CA GLY A 28 2.08 20.35 -33.33
C GLY A 28 2.73 19.70 -34.56
N ASP A 29 4.03 19.41 -34.49
CA ASP A 29 4.86 18.73 -35.48
C ASP A 29 5.02 17.23 -35.21
N GLY A 30 4.28 16.69 -34.23
CA GLY A 30 4.31 15.27 -33.87
C GLY A 30 5.39 14.90 -32.86
N TYR A 31 6.21 15.85 -32.42
CA TYR A 31 7.17 15.63 -31.35
C TYR A 31 6.48 15.65 -29.97
N GLN A 32 7.06 14.88 -29.04
CA GLN A 32 6.68 14.91 -27.64
C GLN A 32 7.93 14.97 -26.76
N GLN A 33 7.86 15.78 -25.70
CA GLN A 33 8.82 15.76 -24.61
C GLN A 33 8.17 15.15 -23.38
N THR A 34 8.87 14.19 -22.77
CA THR A 34 8.41 13.51 -21.55
C THR A 34 9.44 13.71 -20.45
N ALA A 35 8.99 14.16 -19.28
CA ALA A 35 9.79 14.34 -18.08
C ALA A 35 9.13 13.63 -16.90
N ALA A 36 9.93 13.26 -15.88
CA ALA A 36 9.39 12.74 -14.63
C ALA A 36 8.60 13.82 -13.86
N ASP A 37 7.45 13.45 -13.30
CA ASP A 37 6.65 14.36 -12.47
C ASP A 37 7.18 14.38 -11.02
N GLY A 38 8.18 15.23 -10.78
CA GLY A 38 8.78 15.44 -9.46
C GLY A 38 9.79 14.36 -9.04
N ILE A 39 10.32 14.49 -7.82
CA ILE A 39 11.36 13.60 -7.26
C ILE A 39 10.81 12.19 -7.00
N ASN A 40 9.54 12.08 -6.57
CA ASN A 40 8.87 10.81 -6.27
C ASN A 40 7.86 10.46 -7.36
N ASN A 41 8.34 10.23 -8.58
CA ASN A 41 7.48 9.94 -9.72
C ASN A 41 6.97 8.49 -9.75
N LYS A 42 7.65 7.56 -9.08
CA LYS A 42 7.22 6.16 -8.96
C LYS A 42 6.29 5.99 -7.77
N THR A 43 5.07 5.53 -8.00
CA THR A 43 4.10 5.20 -6.94
C THR A 43 3.73 3.72 -7.04
N GLN A 44 3.45 3.11 -5.89
CA GLN A 44 3.03 1.71 -5.81
C GLN A 44 1.71 1.59 -5.04
N SER A 45 0.86 0.66 -5.48
CA SER A 45 -0.38 0.30 -4.80
C SER A 45 -0.47 -1.21 -4.70
N TRP A 46 -0.74 -1.72 -3.49
CA TRP A 46 -0.75 -3.15 -3.21
C TRP A 46 -2.08 -3.54 -2.55
N PRO A 47 -3.01 -4.20 -3.27
CA PRO A 47 -4.16 -4.85 -2.67
C PRO A 47 -3.69 -6.12 -1.94
N LEU A 48 -3.79 -6.09 -0.62
CA LEU A 48 -3.37 -7.17 0.27
C LEU A 48 -4.59 -7.82 0.89
N THR A 49 -4.54 -9.15 1.02
CA THR A 49 -5.53 -9.92 1.77
C THR A 49 -4.82 -10.64 2.90
N PHE A 50 -5.33 -10.57 4.12
CA PHE A 50 -4.81 -11.28 5.28
C PHE A 50 -5.87 -12.27 5.75
N VAL A 51 -5.50 -13.52 6.00
CA VAL A 51 -6.42 -14.54 6.52
C VAL A 51 -5.83 -15.11 7.80
N GLY A 52 -6.66 -15.27 8.82
CA GLY A 52 -6.25 -15.80 10.11
C GLY A 52 -7.40 -15.96 11.08
N ASP A 53 -7.04 -16.30 12.31
CA ASP A 53 -7.93 -16.30 13.46
C ASP A 53 -8.31 -14.88 13.89
N GLU A 54 -9.30 -14.79 14.79
CA GLU A 54 -9.81 -13.52 15.30
C GLU A 54 -8.71 -12.64 15.91
N ALA A 55 -7.80 -13.23 16.69
CA ALA A 55 -6.77 -12.47 17.38
C ALA A 55 -5.78 -11.83 16.39
N ARG A 56 -5.35 -12.57 15.37
CA ARG A 56 -4.48 -12.05 14.31
C ARG A 56 -5.15 -10.92 13.54
N ILE A 57 -6.40 -11.10 13.12
CA ILE A 57 -7.10 -10.09 12.32
C ILE A 57 -7.40 -8.84 13.15
N LYS A 58 -7.79 -8.99 14.43
CA LYS A 58 -7.95 -7.86 15.36
C LYS A 58 -6.65 -7.09 15.58
N ALA A 59 -5.51 -7.77 15.67
CA ALA A 59 -4.21 -7.11 15.81
C ALA A 59 -3.87 -6.25 14.59
N ILE A 60 -4.15 -6.75 13.37
CA ILE A 60 -3.95 -6.00 12.13
C ILE A 60 -4.91 -4.81 12.06
N VAL A 61 -6.19 -5.00 12.39
CA VAL A 61 -7.18 -3.92 12.44
C VAL A 61 -6.75 -2.82 13.42
N ALA A 62 -6.37 -3.20 14.64
CA ALA A 62 -5.89 -2.24 15.64
C ALA A 62 -4.64 -1.48 15.19
N PHE A 63 -3.76 -2.11 14.42
CA PHE A 63 -2.62 -1.43 13.80
C PHE A 63 -3.09 -0.38 12.79
N LEU A 64 -3.98 -0.75 11.86
CA LEU A 64 -4.50 0.17 10.85
C LEU A 64 -5.29 1.33 11.48
N ASP A 65 -6.06 1.06 12.54
CA ASP A 65 -6.83 2.07 13.28
C ASP A 65 -5.94 3.12 13.96
N ARG A 66 -4.81 2.73 14.55
CA ARG A 66 -3.84 3.70 15.13
C ARG A 66 -3.29 4.68 14.09
N HIS A 67 -3.25 4.25 12.83
CA HIS A 67 -2.77 5.04 11.70
C HIS A 67 -3.88 5.89 11.06
N ALA A 68 -5.15 5.50 11.23
CA ALA A 68 -6.35 6.24 10.82
C ALA A 68 -6.31 6.72 9.35
N GLY A 69 -5.65 5.97 8.48
CA GLY A 69 -5.45 6.28 7.05
C GLY A 69 -4.57 7.48 6.70
N ALA A 70 -4.20 8.32 7.67
CA ALA A 70 -3.36 9.49 7.46
C ALA A 70 -1.88 9.23 7.77
N LYS A 71 -1.59 8.41 8.78
CA LYS A 71 -0.21 8.12 9.19
C LYS A 71 0.38 7.02 8.32
N ALA A 72 1.57 7.26 7.78
CA ALA A 72 2.32 6.23 7.07
C ALA A 72 3.03 5.30 8.06
N PHE A 73 3.24 4.07 7.63
CA PHE A 73 4.00 3.03 8.33
C PHE A 73 5.04 2.42 7.39
N ASN A 74 6.08 1.82 7.96
CA ASN A 74 7.09 1.10 7.19
C ASN A 74 6.53 -0.25 6.74
N TRP A 75 6.64 -0.55 5.46
CA TRP A 75 6.32 -1.85 4.91
C TRP A 75 7.26 -2.18 3.77
N THR A 76 7.61 -3.47 3.66
CA THR A 76 8.46 -3.98 2.58
C THR A 76 7.57 -4.75 1.62
N ALA A 77 7.30 -4.14 0.46
CA ALA A 77 6.57 -4.83 -0.60
C ALA A 77 7.42 -5.95 -1.22
N PRO A 78 6.79 -6.99 -1.79
CA PRO A 78 7.52 -8.01 -2.54
C PRO A 78 8.39 -7.36 -3.63
N LEU A 79 9.65 -7.79 -3.74
CA LEU A 79 10.63 -7.27 -4.70
C LEU A 79 11.00 -5.78 -4.57
N ALA A 80 10.60 -5.11 -3.48
CA ALA A 80 10.92 -3.71 -3.23
C ALA A 80 11.78 -3.52 -1.97
N ALA A 81 12.47 -2.39 -1.90
CA ALA A 81 13.10 -1.94 -0.67
C ALA A 81 12.03 -1.50 0.35
N PRO A 82 12.34 -1.50 1.67
CA PRO A 82 11.47 -0.93 2.69
C PRO A 82 11.10 0.52 2.36
N ALA A 83 9.80 0.82 2.37
CA ALA A 83 9.30 2.14 2.09
C ALA A 83 8.09 2.46 2.99
N LEU A 84 7.63 3.70 2.89
CA LEU A 84 6.47 4.17 3.61
C LEU A 84 5.20 3.87 2.82
N TYR A 85 4.21 3.32 3.52
CA TYR A 85 2.89 3.02 2.98
C TYR A 85 1.82 3.56 3.90
N ARG A 86 0.65 3.83 3.34
CA ARG A 86 -0.57 4.18 4.07
C ARG A 86 -1.72 3.30 3.57
N CYS A 87 -2.72 3.13 4.43
CA CYS A 87 -3.90 2.35 4.12
C CYS A 87 -5.15 3.21 4.38
N LYS A 88 -5.85 3.62 3.32
CA LYS A 88 -7.04 4.49 3.45
C LYS A 88 -8.26 3.77 4.03
N GLY A 89 -8.29 2.44 3.95
CA GLY A 89 -9.42 1.64 4.42
C GLY A 89 -9.15 0.16 4.26
N TYR A 90 -9.91 -0.63 5.01
CA TYR A 90 -9.84 -2.08 5.02
C TYR A 90 -11.25 -2.68 5.12
N GLN A 91 -11.38 -3.94 4.70
CA GLN A 91 -12.64 -4.67 4.59
C GLN A 91 -12.49 -6.02 5.31
N PRO A 92 -13.03 -6.15 6.53
CA PRO A 92 -13.05 -7.42 7.24
C PRO A 92 -14.22 -8.30 6.75
N THR A 93 -13.95 -9.57 6.53
CA THR A 93 -14.93 -10.57 6.06
C THR A 93 -14.86 -11.81 6.95
N PRO A 94 -15.96 -12.18 7.64
CA PRO A 94 -16.02 -13.44 8.40
C PRO A 94 -16.06 -14.63 7.42
N MET A 95 -15.19 -15.61 7.61
CA MET A 95 -15.13 -16.82 6.77
C MET A 95 -15.83 -18.03 7.40
N GLY A 96 -16.30 -17.89 8.65
CA GLY A 96 -16.82 -19.02 9.44
C GLY A 96 -15.72 -19.80 10.14
N ALA A 97 -16.10 -20.73 11.03
CA ALA A 97 -15.17 -21.56 11.80
C ALA A 97 -14.08 -20.79 12.59
N GLY A 98 -14.37 -19.56 13.02
CA GLY A 98 -13.42 -18.70 13.74
C GLY A 98 -12.32 -18.07 12.86
N LEU A 99 -12.44 -18.21 11.54
CA LEU A 99 -11.55 -17.59 10.57
C LEU A 99 -12.13 -16.30 10.02
N TYR A 100 -11.22 -15.35 9.78
CA TYR A 100 -11.52 -14.03 9.27
C TYR A 100 -10.53 -13.68 8.16
N SER A 101 -11.04 -12.98 7.15
CA SER A 101 -10.26 -12.36 6.10
C SER A 101 -10.29 -10.85 6.27
N LEU A 102 -9.21 -10.18 5.91
CA LEU A 102 -9.09 -8.73 5.91
C LEU A 102 -8.44 -8.29 4.61
N THR A 103 -9.16 -7.53 3.80
CA THR A 103 -8.63 -6.94 2.57
C THR A 103 -8.27 -5.48 2.84
N ALA A 104 -7.09 -5.04 2.42
CA ALA A 104 -6.61 -3.67 2.60
C ALA A 104 -5.71 -3.28 1.42
N THR A 105 -5.76 -2.02 1.00
CA THR A 105 -4.90 -1.52 -0.09
C THR A 105 -3.84 -0.59 0.47
N PHE A 106 -2.58 -0.96 0.29
CA PHE A 106 -1.43 -0.17 0.73
C PHE A 106 -0.94 0.71 -0.41
N GLU A 107 -1.06 2.01 -0.23
CA GLU A 107 -0.57 3.01 -1.18
C GLU A 107 0.75 3.58 -0.68
N GLN A 108 1.75 3.65 -1.56
CA GLN A 108 3.04 4.24 -1.23
C GLN A 108 2.85 5.71 -0.81
N ALA A 109 3.43 6.07 0.32
CA ALA A 109 3.42 7.40 0.88
C ALA A 109 4.83 8.00 0.85
N PHE A 110 4.91 9.32 0.77
CA PHE A 110 6.15 10.07 0.84
C PHE A 110 5.99 11.12 1.93
N HIS A 111 6.96 11.20 2.84
CA HIS A 111 7.06 12.34 3.73
C HIS A 111 7.92 13.43 3.06
N PRO A 112 7.58 14.72 3.23
CA PRO A 112 8.48 15.81 2.90
C PRO A 112 9.73 15.81 3.80
#